data_AF-A0A6G2QGF7-F1
#
_entry.id   AF-A0A6G2QGF7-F1
#
_cell.length_a   1.000
_cell.length_b   1.000
_cell.length_c   1.000
_cell.angle_alpha   90.00
_cell.angle_beta   90.00
_cell.angle_gamma   90.00
#
_symmetry.space_group_name_H-M   'P 1'
#
loop_
_entity.id
_entity.type
_entity.pdbx_description
1 polymer ?
#
loop_
_entity_poly.entity_id
_entity_poly.type
_entity_poly.pdbx_seq_one_letter_code
_entity_poly.pdbx_strand_id
1 'polypeptide(L)'
;MVIALVVALAAGGTVYALMSGGDTLASDDPTAPPSPSGTPHSTAPAAPGTDQPSETGGPDSSAPADGTVPADFLGSWSTTIDNASGEHSRRLTVQQGEVGDTVLSLVADGPTGNGTYHCVFEADLTAVHGSGTRLVIGPSTVTVGQPRSACTPGSASEITLLPDGSLKRVNTGNGEQLTYRRD
;
A
#
# COMPACT_ATOMS: atom_id res chain seq x y z
N MET A 1 -25.59 -36.49 -33.55
CA MET A 1 -24.16 -36.11 -33.59
C MET A 1 -23.55 -36.50 -32.25
N VAL A 2 -22.50 -37.32 -32.28
CA VAL A 2 -21.82 -37.82 -31.06
C VAL A 2 -20.42 -37.22 -31.07
N ILE A 3 -20.09 -36.39 -30.09
CA ILE A 3 -18.76 -35.80 -29.93
C ILE A 3 -18.11 -36.51 -28.75
N ALA A 4 -17.17 -37.41 -29.05
CA ALA A 4 -16.31 -38.01 -28.04
C ALA A 4 -15.10 -37.08 -27.81
N LEU A 5 -15.03 -36.46 -26.64
CA LEU A 5 -13.91 -35.63 -26.23
C LEU A 5 -12.86 -36.52 -25.54
N VAL A 6 -11.76 -36.83 -26.23
CA VAL A 6 -10.58 -37.46 -25.62
C VAL A 6 -9.74 -36.34 -25.00
N VAL A 7 -9.63 -36.32 -23.68
CA VAL A 7 -8.73 -35.41 -22.96
C VAL A 7 -7.51 -36.21 -22.51
N ALA A 8 -6.37 -35.95 -23.14
CA ALA A 8 -5.07 -36.44 -22.70
C ALA A 8 -4.41 -35.35 -21.84
N LEU A 9 -4.25 -35.64 -20.54
CA LEU A 9 -3.50 -34.80 -19.60
C LEU A 9 -2.14 -35.46 -19.34
N ALA A 10 -1.09 -34.87 -19.91
CA ALA A 10 0.30 -35.23 -19.59
C ALA A 10 1.17 -33.96 -19.54
N ALA A 11 1.65 -33.65 -18.33
CA ALA A 11 2.91 -32.97 -17.97
C ALA A 11 2.73 -32.47 -16.51
N GLY A 12 3.47 -32.88 -15.49
CA GLY A 12 4.86 -33.33 -15.46
C GLY A 12 5.75 -32.14 -15.06
N GLY A 13 6.07 -32.01 -13.77
CA GLY A 13 7.01 -31.00 -13.28
C GLY A 13 7.30 -31.16 -11.79
N THR A 14 8.44 -31.75 -11.47
CA THR A 14 9.01 -31.81 -10.11
C THR A 14 9.85 -30.56 -9.86
N VAL A 15 9.60 -29.83 -8.78
CA VAL A 15 10.51 -28.77 -8.31
C VAL A 15 11.47 -29.36 -7.28
N TYR A 16 12.77 -29.20 -7.55
CA TYR A 16 13.85 -29.38 -6.58
C TYR A 16 14.30 -27.97 -6.16
N ALA A 17 14.25 -27.67 -4.87
CA ALA A 17 15.01 -26.59 -4.28
C ALA A 17 15.64 -27.11 -2.99
N LEU A 18 16.91 -27.45 -3.08
CA LEU A 18 17.80 -27.76 -1.97
C LEU A 18 18.87 -26.68 -1.98
N MET A 19 18.93 -25.86 -0.93
CA MET A 19 20.19 -25.22 -0.51
C MET A 19 20.08 -24.77 0.95
N SER A 20 20.92 -25.40 1.75
CA SER A 20 21.18 -25.16 3.17
C SER A 20 22.40 -24.25 3.34
N GLY A 21 22.45 -23.57 4.49
CA GLY A 21 23.64 -22.91 5.05
C GLY A 21 23.26 -21.54 5.61
N GLY A 22 23.47 -21.19 6.86
CA GLY A 22 24.30 -21.75 7.93
C GLY A 22 24.76 -20.56 8.79
N ASP A 23 24.52 -20.64 10.09
CA ASP A 23 24.65 -19.57 11.08
C ASP A 23 26.11 -19.12 11.31
N THR A 24 26.31 -17.84 11.68
CA THR A 24 27.38 -17.47 12.63
C THR A 24 26.92 -16.34 13.58
N LEU A 25 27.14 -16.61 14.86
CA LEU A 25 26.88 -15.79 16.04
C LEU A 25 28.08 -14.88 16.36
N ALA A 26 27.81 -13.82 17.14
CA ALA A 26 28.73 -13.13 18.06
C ALA A 26 29.81 -12.25 17.38
N SER A 27 30.24 -11.08 17.85
CA SER A 27 30.08 -10.23 19.05
C SER A 27 30.38 -8.78 18.53
N ASP A 28 30.40 -7.66 19.24
CA ASP A 28 30.76 -7.34 20.61
C ASP A 28 30.34 -5.88 20.87
N ASP A 29 29.99 -5.65 22.13
CA ASP A 29 29.58 -4.40 22.77
C ASP A 29 30.82 -3.50 23.02
N PRO A 30 30.66 -2.17 23.15
CA PRO A 30 31.45 -1.50 24.19
C PRO A 30 30.63 -0.54 25.07
N THR A 31 30.26 -1.04 26.25
CA THR A 31 30.43 -0.47 27.61
C THR A 31 30.69 1.05 27.73
N ALA A 32 29.78 1.68 28.50
CA ALA A 32 29.59 3.07 28.97
C ALA A 32 30.68 3.60 29.98
N PRO A 33 30.54 4.68 30.82
CA PRO A 33 29.42 5.63 31.12
C PRO A 33 29.88 7.13 31.39
N PRO A 34 29.29 7.95 32.31
CA PRO A 34 28.52 9.18 32.01
C PRO A 34 29.17 10.51 32.50
N SER A 35 28.53 11.66 32.24
CA SER A 35 28.78 12.88 33.04
C SER A 35 27.50 13.72 33.21
N PRO A 36 27.17 14.14 34.45
CA PRO A 36 26.02 15.00 34.74
C PRO A 36 26.41 16.46 35.00
N SER A 37 25.39 17.31 34.97
CA SER A 37 25.24 18.59 35.69
C SER A 37 25.91 19.84 35.12
N GLY A 38 25.08 20.89 34.92
CA GLY A 38 25.55 22.27 34.84
C GLY A 38 24.54 23.27 34.26
N THR A 39 23.44 23.57 34.95
CA THR A 39 22.85 24.92 34.88
C THR A 39 23.53 25.80 35.93
N PRO A 40 23.77 27.09 35.64
CA PRO A 40 22.82 28.07 36.16
C PRO A 40 22.57 29.31 35.28
N HIS A 41 21.41 29.88 35.57
CA HIS A 41 20.86 31.18 35.23
C HIS A 41 21.85 32.34 34.99
N SER A 42 21.55 33.14 33.96
CA SER A 42 21.87 34.57 33.94
C SER A 42 20.64 35.36 33.54
N THR A 43 20.20 36.22 34.45
CA THR A 43 19.09 37.16 34.35
C THR A 43 19.37 38.31 33.38
N ALA A 44 18.30 38.77 32.72
CA ALA A 44 18.16 39.78 31.66
C ALA A 44 18.81 41.17 31.93
N PRO A 45 18.82 42.07 30.93
CA PRO A 45 17.67 42.98 30.77
C PRO A 45 17.17 43.20 29.33
N ALA A 46 15.88 43.55 29.24
CA ALA A 46 15.11 43.81 28.03
C ALA A 46 15.40 45.17 27.38
N ALA A 47 15.27 45.23 26.04
CA ALA A 47 14.78 46.39 25.30
C ALA A 47 14.11 45.92 23.97
N PRO A 48 13.05 46.61 23.50
CA PRO A 48 12.11 46.09 22.50
C PRO A 48 12.54 46.44 21.08
N GLY A 49 12.45 45.47 20.17
CA GLY A 49 12.72 45.67 18.75
C GLY A 49 11.89 44.71 17.91
N THR A 50 10.74 45.20 17.47
CA THR A 50 9.97 44.81 16.27
C THR A 50 9.85 43.30 15.99
N ASP A 51 8.71 42.73 16.39
CA ASP A 51 8.25 41.43 15.93
C ASP A 51 8.27 41.35 14.40
N GLN A 52 9.20 40.56 13.89
CA GLN A 52 9.14 39.95 12.58
C GLN A 52 8.42 38.60 12.73
N PRO A 53 7.29 38.37 12.05
CA PRO A 53 6.94 37.04 11.62
C PRO A 53 7.68 36.76 10.31
N SER A 54 8.63 35.85 10.43
CA SER A 54 9.29 35.13 9.35
C SER A 54 8.26 34.62 8.33
N GLU A 55 8.66 34.63 7.06
CA GLU A 55 7.92 34.00 5.97
C GLU A 55 7.51 32.57 6.35
N THR A 56 6.26 32.19 6.09
CA THR A 56 5.83 30.79 6.14
C THR A 56 5.00 30.49 4.91
N GLY A 57 5.65 29.78 3.98
CA GLY A 57 5.10 28.89 2.97
C GLY A 57 3.73 29.20 2.40
N GLY A 58 3.70 29.68 1.15
CA GLY A 58 2.59 29.38 0.25
C GLY A 58 2.41 27.86 0.12
N PRO A 59 1.28 27.37 -0.42
CA PRO A 59 1.02 25.93 -0.53
C PRO A 59 2.22 25.28 -1.24
N ASP A 60 2.91 24.39 -0.52
CA ASP A 60 3.87 23.47 -1.10
C ASP A 60 3.12 22.64 -2.15
N SER A 61 3.10 23.12 -3.39
CA SER A 61 2.99 22.23 -4.53
C SER A 61 4.30 21.47 -4.55
N SER A 62 4.39 20.44 -3.71
CA SER A 62 5.46 19.47 -3.79
C SER A 62 5.53 19.03 -5.25
N ALA A 63 6.65 19.31 -5.91
CA ALA A 63 6.92 18.70 -7.20
C ALA A 63 6.67 17.19 -7.05
N PRO A 64 6.02 16.54 -8.03
CA PRO A 64 5.79 15.11 -7.93
C PRO A 64 7.13 14.45 -7.65
N ALA A 65 7.21 13.66 -6.57
CA ALA A 65 8.39 12.89 -6.28
C ALA A 65 8.71 12.06 -7.54
N ASP A 66 9.94 12.13 -8.04
CA ASP A 66 10.34 11.30 -9.17
C ASP A 66 10.11 9.83 -8.79
N GLY A 67 9.31 9.12 -9.58
CA GLY A 67 8.92 7.74 -9.30
C GLY A 67 8.29 7.07 -10.52
N THR A 68 8.31 5.74 -10.53
CA THR A 68 7.85 4.92 -11.66
C THR A 68 6.31 4.92 -11.82
N VAL A 69 5.55 5.22 -10.77
CA VAL A 69 4.08 5.33 -10.86
C VAL A 69 3.69 6.56 -11.68
N PRO A 70 2.87 6.42 -12.74
CA PRO A 70 2.43 7.58 -13.53
C PRO A 70 1.46 8.46 -12.75
N ALA A 71 1.59 9.78 -12.92
CA ALA A 71 0.87 10.79 -12.14
C ALA A 71 -0.66 10.61 -12.12
N ASP A 72 -1.24 10.15 -13.24
CA ASP A 72 -2.70 9.99 -13.36
C ASP A 72 -3.26 8.89 -12.44
N PHE A 73 -2.44 7.96 -11.94
CA PHE A 73 -2.85 6.95 -10.96
C PHE A 73 -2.84 7.48 -9.53
N LEU A 74 -2.02 8.49 -9.24
CA LEU A 74 -1.78 8.98 -7.89
C LEU A 74 -3.03 9.58 -7.24
N GLY A 75 -3.10 9.47 -5.92
CA GLY A 75 -4.17 10.02 -5.10
C GLY A 75 -5.12 8.95 -4.56
N SER A 76 -6.26 9.40 -4.07
CA SER A 76 -7.25 8.54 -3.42
C SER A 76 -8.47 8.30 -4.32
N TRP A 77 -9.00 7.09 -4.18
CA TRP A 77 -10.04 6.51 -5.02
C TRP A 77 -11.02 5.73 -4.17
N SER A 78 -12.32 5.85 -4.41
CA SER A 78 -13.35 5.17 -3.63
C SER A 78 -14.34 4.39 -4.48
N THR A 79 -14.91 3.34 -3.88
CA THR A 79 -16.04 2.59 -4.44
C THR A 79 -16.85 1.95 -3.31
N THR A 80 -18.09 1.59 -3.61
CA THR A 80 -18.97 0.84 -2.70
C THR A 80 -19.42 -0.46 -3.34
N ILE A 81 -19.62 -1.48 -2.50
CA ILE A 81 -20.09 -2.80 -2.90
C ILE A 81 -21.27 -3.14 -1.99
N ASP A 82 -22.45 -3.31 -2.58
CA ASP A 82 -23.63 -3.72 -1.83
C ASP A 82 -23.81 -5.24 -1.85
N ASN A 83 -24.16 -5.82 -0.71
CA ASN A 83 -24.62 -7.19 -0.62
C ASN A 83 -25.68 -7.35 0.48
N ALA A 84 -26.10 -8.58 0.76
CA ALA A 84 -27.14 -8.89 1.73
C ALA A 84 -26.83 -8.41 3.17
N SER A 85 -25.56 -8.18 3.52
CA SER A 85 -25.15 -7.66 4.82
C SER A 85 -25.12 -6.13 4.89
N GLY A 86 -25.19 -5.44 3.74
CA GLY A 86 -25.24 -3.98 3.64
C GLY A 86 -24.23 -3.43 2.63
N GLU A 87 -23.94 -2.14 2.76
CA GLU A 87 -22.95 -1.44 1.95
C GLU A 87 -21.55 -1.63 2.51
N HIS A 88 -20.58 -1.92 1.64
CA HIS A 88 -19.17 -2.07 1.96
C HIS A 88 -18.36 -1.03 1.20
N SER A 89 -17.66 -0.16 1.91
CA SER A 89 -16.82 0.87 1.30
C SER A 89 -15.38 0.39 1.10
N ARG A 90 -14.77 0.84 0.02
CA ARG A 90 -13.34 0.69 -0.24
C ARG A 90 -12.74 2.05 -0.58
N ARG A 91 -11.63 2.41 0.08
CA ARG A 91 -10.81 3.57 -0.25
C ARG A 91 -9.40 3.11 -0.58
N LEU A 92 -9.03 3.23 -1.84
CA LEU A 92 -7.73 2.89 -2.40
C LEU A 92 -6.90 4.17 -2.52
N THR A 93 -5.68 4.18 -2.02
CA THR A 93 -4.71 5.26 -2.23
C THR A 93 -3.54 4.73 -3.01
N VAL A 94 -3.16 5.43 -4.08
CA VAL A 94 -1.93 5.18 -4.84
C VAL A 94 -0.97 6.33 -4.57
N GLN A 95 0.24 5.99 -4.16
CA GLN A 95 1.32 6.94 -3.92
C GLN A 95 2.48 6.71 -4.89
N GLN A 96 3.39 7.68 -4.97
CA GLN A 96 4.63 7.52 -5.75
C GLN A 96 5.51 6.42 -5.16
N GLY A 97 6.28 5.77 -6.03
CA GLY A 97 7.28 4.77 -5.67
C GLY A 97 7.89 4.09 -6.89
N GLU A 98 8.92 3.30 -6.64
CA GLU A 98 9.60 2.44 -7.60
C GLU A 98 9.06 1.00 -7.56
N VAL A 99 9.51 0.17 -8.51
CA VAL A 99 9.23 -1.26 -8.45
C VAL A 99 9.91 -1.85 -7.20
N GLY A 100 9.12 -2.53 -6.38
CA GLY A 100 9.51 -3.06 -5.07
C GLY A 100 9.00 -2.24 -3.89
N ASP A 101 8.56 -1.00 -4.12
CA ASP A 101 8.03 -0.14 -3.06
C ASP A 101 6.55 -0.40 -2.81
N THR A 102 6.11 -0.18 -1.57
CA THR A 102 4.70 -0.13 -1.20
C THR A 102 4.06 1.14 -1.78
N VAL A 103 3.26 0.97 -2.83
CA VAL A 103 2.60 2.08 -3.55
C VAL A 103 1.09 2.11 -3.36
N LEU A 104 0.50 1.04 -2.82
CA LEU A 104 -0.94 0.91 -2.68
C LEU A 104 -1.31 0.69 -1.21
N SER A 105 -2.23 1.52 -0.73
CA SER A 105 -3.00 1.26 0.49
C SER A 105 -4.48 1.09 0.15
N LEU A 106 -5.15 0.13 0.77
CA LEU A 106 -6.58 -0.09 0.62
C LEU A 106 -7.23 -0.19 1.99
N VAL A 107 -8.12 0.75 2.29
CA VAL A 107 -9.00 0.66 3.46
C VAL A 107 -10.31 0.02 3.01
N ALA A 108 -10.76 -0.98 3.77
CA ALA A 108 -12.04 -1.64 3.57
C ALA A 108 -12.83 -1.62 4.86
N ASP A 109 -14.04 -1.10 4.77
CA ASP A 109 -14.99 -1.04 5.87
C ASP A 109 -16.32 -1.64 5.44
N GLY A 110 -17.07 -2.15 6.41
CA GLY A 110 -18.41 -2.63 6.15
C GLY A 110 -18.99 -3.43 7.31
N PRO A 111 -20.26 -3.84 7.18
CA PRO A 111 -20.92 -4.68 8.16
C PRO A 111 -20.34 -6.10 8.16
N THR A 112 -20.48 -6.75 9.32
CA THR A 112 -20.37 -8.20 9.50
C THR A 112 -21.68 -8.72 10.08
N GLY A 113 -21.86 -10.04 10.19
CA GLY A 113 -23.10 -10.63 10.71
C GLY A 113 -23.50 -10.17 12.13
N ASN A 114 -22.57 -9.65 12.93
CA ASN A 114 -22.80 -9.20 14.30
C ASN A 114 -22.06 -7.89 14.66
N GLY A 115 -21.63 -7.10 13.67
CA GLY A 115 -20.86 -5.88 13.92
C GLY A 115 -20.36 -5.24 12.62
N THR A 116 -19.15 -4.70 12.66
CA THR A 116 -18.46 -4.14 11.50
C THR A 116 -17.07 -4.72 11.37
N TYR A 117 -16.45 -4.55 10.21
CA TYR A 117 -15.02 -4.76 10.03
C TYR A 117 -14.34 -3.48 9.57
N HIS A 118 -13.06 -3.37 9.91
CA HIS A 118 -12.11 -2.41 9.37
C HIS A 118 -10.83 -3.15 9.01
N CYS A 119 -10.44 -3.10 7.74
CA CYS A 119 -9.23 -3.72 7.24
C CYS A 119 -8.39 -2.69 6.48
N VAL A 120 -7.09 -2.63 6.77
CA VAL A 120 -6.13 -1.87 5.98
C VAL A 120 -5.16 -2.86 5.35
N PHE A 121 -5.01 -2.73 4.04
CA PHE A 121 -4.10 -3.54 3.24
C PHE A 121 -3.05 -2.68 2.59
N GLU A 122 -1.87 -3.23 2.43
CA GLU A 122 -0.77 -2.61 1.70
C GLU A 122 -0.20 -3.59 0.67
N ALA A 123 0.25 -3.05 -0.47
CA ALA A 123 0.82 -3.85 -1.54
C ALA A 123 1.88 -3.09 -2.34
N ASP A 124 2.84 -3.86 -2.84
CA ASP A 124 4.00 -3.34 -3.55
C ASP A 124 3.76 -3.26 -5.05
N LEU A 125 4.42 -2.30 -5.70
CA LEU A 125 4.51 -2.24 -7.15
C LEU A 125 5.45 -3.32 -7.65
N THR A 126 5.00 -4.22 -8.51
CA THR A 126 5.87 -5.27 -9.07
C THR A 126 6.30 -4.98 -10.50
N ALA A 127 5.51 -4.20 -11.24
CA ALA A 127 5.85 -3.75 -12.58
C ALA A 127 4.94 -2.61 -13.04
N VAL A 128 5.38 -1.90 -14.07
CA VAL A 128 4.53 -1.02 -14.88
C VAL A 128 4.59 -1.49 -16.34
N HIS A 129 3.43 -1.62 -16.96
CA HIS A 129 3.28 -2.15 -18.31
C HIS A 129 2.57 -1.15 -19.24
N GLY A 130 2.64 -1.44 -20.54
CA GLY A 130 1.94 -0.65 -21.57
C GLY A 130 2.36 0.81 -21.57
N SER A 131 3.66 1.07 -21.40
CA SER A 131 4.23 2.42 -21.35
C SER A 131 3.58 3.33 -20.29
N GLY A 132 3.27 2.78 -19.10
CA GLY A 132 2.66 3.56 -18.02
C GLY A 132 1.13 3.48 -17.97
N THR A 133 0.49 2.62 -18.73
CA THR A 133 -0.99 2.51 -18.74
C THR A 133 -1.54 1.45 -17.79
N ARG A 134 -0.66 0.62 -17.22
CA ARG A 134 -1.04 -0.46 -16.31
C ARG A 134 -0.03 -0.63 -15.18
N LEU A 135 -0.50 -0.55 -13.95
CA LEU A 135 0.27 -0.94 -12.77
C LEU A 135 0.03 -2.42 -12.47
N VAL A 136 1.10 -3.15 -12.16
CA VAL A 136 1.03 -4.51 -11.62
C VAL A 136 1.37 -4.44 -10.15
N ILE A 137 0.42 -4.82 -9.31
CA ILE A 137 0.51 -4.76 -7.86
C ILE A 137 0.62 -6.19 -7.33
N GLY A 138 1.58 -6.41 -6.44
CA GLY A 138 1.79 -7.69 -5.78
C GLY A 138 0.62 -8.10 -4.87
N PRO A 139 0.68 -9.30 -4.25
CA PRO A 139 -0.27 -9.67 -3.20
C PRO A 139 -0.26 -8.65 -2.06
N SER A 140 -1.43 -8.36 -1.49
CA SER A 140 -1.54 -7.39 -0.40
C SER A 140 -1.46 -8.06 0.97
N THR A 141 -0.78 -7.42 1.91
CA THR A 141 -0.75 -7.85 3.32
C THR A 141 -1.82 -7.11 4.13
N VAL A 142 -2.15 -7.62 5.32
CA VAL A 142 -3.07 -6.95 6.27
C VAL A 142 -2.24 -6.25 7.32
N THR A 143 -2.17 -4.92 7.28
CA THR A 143 -1.47 -4.11 8.29
C THR A 143 -2.36 -3.83 9.49
N VAL A 144 -3.66 -3.62 9.26
CA VAL A 144 -4.67 -3.42 10.30
C VAL A 144 -5.88 -4.32 10.02
N GLY A 145 -6.42 -4.96 11.05
CA GLY A 145 -7.62 -5.77 10.93
C GLY A 145 -8.41 -5.83 12.23
N GLN A 146 -9.67 -5.37 12.17
CA GLN A 146 -10.58 -5.27 13.31
C GLN A 146 -11.97 -5.80 12.91
N PRO A 147 -12.40 -6.97 13.42
CA PRO A 147 -11.57 -7.96 14.09
C PRO A 147 -10.56 -8.59 13.11
N ARG A 148 -9.41 -9.06 13.62
CA ARG A 148 -8.36 -9.62 12.76
C ARG A 148 -8.82 -10.81 11.92
N SER A 149 -9.79 -11.58 12.41
CA SER A 149 -10.40 -12.70 11.69
C SER A 149 -11.26 -12.30 10.49
N ALA A 150 -11.63 -11.03 10.35
CA ALA A 150 -12.43 -10.53 9.22
C ALA A 150 -11.56 -10.11 8.01
N CYS A 151 -10.24 -10.05 8.17
CA CYS A 151 -9.33 -9.52 7.15
C CYS A 151 -8.37 -10.61 6.67
N THR A 152 -8.36 -10.85 5.36
CA THR A 152 -7.49 -11.84 4.71
C THR A 152 -6.60 -11.15 3.68
N PRO A 153 -5.29 -11.47 3.61
CA PRO A 153 -4.42 -10.99 2.54
C PRO A 153 -5.04 -11.13 1.15
N GLY A 154 -4.83 -10.13 0.29
CA GLY A 154 -5.37 -10.09 -1.05
C GLY A 154 -4.40 -10.72 -2.06
N SER A 155 -4.94 -11.32 -3.12
CA SER A 155 -4.14 -11.73 -4.27
C SER A 155 -3.56 -10.52 -5.02
N ALA A 156 -2.58 -10.77 -5.87
CA ALA A 156 -2.04 -9.77 -6.79
C ALA A 156 -3.14 -9.18 -7.68
N SER A 157 -2.89 -7.97 -8.19
CA SER A 157 -3.87 -7.24 -9.00
C SER A 157 -3.23 -6.34 -10.04
N GLU A 158 -3.99 -6.03 -11.08
CA GLU A 158 -3.63 -5.03 -12.07
C GLU A 158 -4.53 -3.81 -11.93
N ILE A 159 -3.96 -2.62 -12.13
CA ILE A 159 -4.68 -1.36 -12.08
C ILE A 159 -4.50 -0.62 -13.41
N THR A 160 -5.62 -0.15 -13.97
CA THR A 160 -5.66 0.63 -15.21
C THR A 160 -6.62 1.80 -15.05
N LEU A 161 -6.34 2.92 -15.70
CA LEU A 161 -7.31 4.00 -15.84
C LEU A 161 -8.23 3.72 -17.03
N LEU A 162 -9.51 3.96 -16.83
CA LEU A 162 -10.52 3.90 -17.88
C LEU A 162 -10.61 5.26 -18.60
N PRO A 163 -11.18 5.32 -19.81
CA PRO A 163 -11.31 6.57 -20.56
C PRO A 163 -12.13 7.66 -19.84
N ASP A 164 -12.99 7.28 -18.89
CA ASP A 164 -13.77 8.21 -18.07
C ASP A 164 -13.00 8.73 -16.85
N GLY A 165 -11.72 8.38 -16.72
CA GLY A 165 -10.84 8.76 -15.61
C GLY A 165 -11.03 7.92 -14.35
N SER A 166 -11.91 6.90 -14.36
CA SER A 166 -12.06 5.98 -13.24
C SER A 166 -10.92 4.96 -13.18
N LEU A 167 -10.59 4.49 -11.99
CA LEU A 167 -9.57 3.48 -11.77
C LEU A 167 -10.22 2.11 -11.75
N LYS A 168 -9.81 1.22 -12.65
CA LYS A 168 -10.22 -0.18 -12.65
C LYS A 168 -9.13 -1.04 -12.05
N ARG A 169 -9.48 -1.86 -11.07
CA ARG A 169 -8.61 -2.88 -10.48
C ARG A 169 -9.13 -4.27 -10.79
N VAL A 170 -8.25 -5.17 -11.21
CA VAL A 170 -8.55 -6.58 -11.53
C VAL A 170 -7.69 -7.47 -10.65
N ASN A 171 -8.31 -8.33 -9.85
CA ASN A 171 -7.61 -9.37 -9.09
C ASN A 171 -7.16 -10.48 -10.05
N THR A 172 -5.86 -10.79 -10.08
CA THR A 172 -5.30 -11.76 -11.04
C THR A 172 -5.46 -13.21 -10.59
N GLY A 173 -5.79 -13.45 -9.31
CA GLY A 173 -6.03 -14.79 -8.77
C GLY A 173 -7.43 -15.34 -9.09
N ASN A 174 -8.44 -14.47 -9.19
CA ASN A 174 -9.83 -14.88 -9.40
C ASN A 174 -10.58 -14.10 -10.49
N GLY A 175 -9.97 -13.06 -11.07
CA GLY A 175 -10.58 -12.23 -12.12
C GLY A 175 -11.65 -11.25 -11.63
N GLU A 176 -11.85 -11.10 -10.32
CA GLU A 176 -12.77 -10.11 -9.76
C GLU A 176 -12.32 -8.69 -10.10
N GLN A 177 -13.29 -7.80 -10.33
CA GLN A 177 -13.04 -6.46 -10.82
C GLN A 177 -13.79 -5.43 -9.98
N LEU A 178 -13.12 -4.33 -9.67
CA LEU A 178 -13.73 -3.17 -9.02
C LEU A 178 -13.34 -1.90 -9.79
N THR A 179 -14.31 -1.00 -9.93
CA THR A 179 -14.10 0.33 -10.50
C THR A 179 -14.24 1.36 -9.40
N TYR A 180 -13.26 2.25 -9.29
CA TYR A 180 -13.16 3.28 -8.28
C TYR A 180 -13.27 4.65 -8.94
N ARG A 181 -13.88 5.59 -8.22
CA ARG A 181 -13.93 7.00 -8.59
C ARG A 181 -12.88 7.77 -7.80
N ARG A 182 -12.31 8.77 -8.44
CA ARG A 182 -11.39 9.69 -7.78
C ARG A 182 -12.16 10.48 -6.71
N ASP A 183 -11.54 10.65 -5.55
CA ASP A 183 -12.10 11.43 -4.45
C ASP A 183 -12.07 12.94 -4.72
#